data_AF-A0A4W2HMG6-F1
#
_entry.id   AF-A0A4W2HMG6-F1
#
_cell.length_a   1.000
_cell.length_b   1.000
_cell.length_c   1.000
_cell.angle_alpha   90.00
_cell.angle_beta   90.00
_cell.angle_gamma   90.00
#
_symmetry.space_group_name_H-M   'P 1'
#
loop_
_entity.id
_entity.type
_entity.pdbx_description
1 polymer ?
#
loop_
_entity_poly.entity_id
_entity_poly.type
_entity_poly.pdbx_seq_one_letter_code
_entity_poly.pdbx_strand_id
1 'polypeptide(L)'
;MCKGHSCYRPRRTGERKRKSVRGCTVDASLSVLNLVIVKKGEKDIPGLTDTTVPRRLGPKRASRIRKLLNLSKEDDVCQYVVQKPLNKDGKKPRTKAPKIQRLVTP
;
A
#
# COMPACT_ATOMS: atom_id res chain seq x y z
N MET A 1 13.05 16.18 -16.87
CA MET A 1 12.47 15.04 -16.12
C MET A 1 12.11 13.93 -17.09
N CYS A 2 12.39 12.67 -16.73
CA CYS A 2 12.02 11.47 -17.50
C CYS A 2 11.19 10.51 -16.62
N LYS A 3 10.75 9.38 -17.19
CA LYS A 3 9.97 8.36 -16.49
C LYS A 3 10.70 7.90 -15.21
N GLY A 4 9.99 7.87 -14.08
CA GLY A 4 10.53 7.43 -12.79
C GLY A 4 10.97 8.57 -11.85
N HIS A 5 11.16 9.79 -12.36
CA HIS A 5 11.42 10.95 -11.50
C HIS A 5 10.14 11.40 -10.78
N SER A 6 10.29 11.88 -9.53
CA SER A 6 9.21 12.54 -8.79
C SER A 6 8.72 13.81 -9.51
N CYS A 7 7.51 14.26 -9.18
CA CYS A 7 6.87 15.47 -9.74
C CYS A 7 6.57 15.43 -11.26
N TYR A 8 6.79 14.28 -11.92
CA TYR A 8 6.53 14.11 -13.35
C TYR A 8 5.94 12.74 -13.69
N ARG A 9 4.94 12.73 -14.58
CA ARG A 9 4.36 11.53 -15.17
C ARG A 9 4.31 11.71 -16.70
N PRO A 10 5.12 10.95 -17.47
CA PRO A 10 5.12 11.07 -18.93
C PRO A 10 3.79 10.60 -19.53
N ARG A 11 3.39 11.19 -20.66
CA ARG A 11 2.18 10.81 -21.41
C ARG A 11 2.51 9.82 -22.52
N ARG A 12 3.71 9.89 -23.07
CA ARG A 12 4.23 8.94 -24.06
C ARG A 12 5.51 8.27 -23.55
N THR A 13 5.80 7.10 -24.08
CA THR A 13 7.05 6.39 -23.80
C THR A 13 8.24 7.19 -24.32
N GLY A 14 9.30 7.31 -23.52
CA GLY A 14 10.51 8.07 -23.88
C GLY A 14 10.41 9.59 -23.71
N GLU A 15 9.23 10.13 -23.39
CA GLU A 15 9.04 11.58 -23.25
C GLU A 15 9.86 12.17 -22.09
N ARG A 16 10.66 13.19 -22.41
CA ARG A 16 11.37 14.03 -21.44
C ARG A 16 10.78 15.44 -21.47
N LYS A 17 10.51 16.01 -20.30
CA LYS A 17 9.97 17.37 -20.17
C LYS A 17 10.73 18.17 -19.12
N ARG A 18 11.00 19.45 -19.41
CA ARG A 18 11.53 20.40 -18.43
C ARG A 18 10.36 20.92 -17.59
N LYS A 19 10.53 20.90 -16.26
CA LYS A 19 9.56 21.40 -15.28
C LYS A 19 10.31 22.16 -14.21
N SER A 20 9.73 23.26 -13.73
CA SER A 20 10.16 23.92 -12.50
C SER A 20 9.74 23.07 -11.31
N VAL A 21 10.67 22.85 -10.38
CA VAL A 21 10.44 22.13 -9.13
C VAL A 21 11.23 22.84 -8.05
N ARG A 22 10.60 22.99 -6.87
CA ARG A 22 11.22 23.58 -5.69
C ARG A 22 12.30 22.64 -5.14
N GLY A 23 13.39 23.20 -4.63
CA GLY A 23 14.46 22.43 -3.98
C GLY A 23 14.00 21.73 -2.69
N CYS A 24 14.88 20.91 -2.13
CA CYS A 24 14.61 20.18 -0.88
C CYS A 24 14.73 21.05 0.38
N THR A 25 15.39 22.20 0.30
CA THR A 25 15.54 23.12 1.44
C THR A 25 14.20 23.73 1.85
N VAL A 26 13.96 23.75 3.15
CA VAL A 26 12.75 24.31 3.77
C VAL A 26 12.99 25.80 4.00
N ASP A 27 12.03 26.63 3.59
CA ASP A 27 12.03 28.08 3.86
C ASP A 27 10.60 28.52 4.23
N ALA A 28 10.44 29.78 4.59
CA ALA A 28 9.15 30.36 4.97
C ALA A 28 8.15 30.53 3.81
N SER A 29 8.58 30.37 2.55
CA SER A 29 7.73 30.50 1.35
C SER A 29 6.95 29.23 0.98
N LEU A 30 6.87 28.27 1.89
CA LEU A 30 6.07 27.06 1.73
C LEU A 30 4.63 27.25 2.19
N SER A 31 3.67 26.76 1.40
CA SER A 31 2.26 26.71 1.81
C SER A 31 1.94 25.51 2.70
N VAL A 32 2.57 24.36 2.46
CA VAL A 32 2.31 23.10 3.19
C VAL A 32 3.62 22.33 3.36
N LEU A 33 3.84 21.77 4.55
CA LEU A 33 4.93 20.84 4.83
C LEU A 33 4.35 19.50 5.26
N ASN A 34 4.72 18.42 4.56
CA ASN A 34 4.29 17.07 4.90
C ASN A 34 5.24 16.46 5.91
N LEU A 35 4.72 16.01 7.06
CA LEU A 35 5.48 15.40 8.15
C LEU A 35 5.06 13.94 8.37
N VAL A 36 5.99 13.10 8.82
CA VAL A 36 5.75 11.70 9.17
C VAL A 36 6.23 11.46 10.59
N ILE A 37 5.34 10.96 11.46
CA ILE A 37 5.67 10.63 12.86
C ILE A 37 6.43 9.29 12.88
N VAL A 38 7.65 9.31 13.40
CA VAL A 38 8.51 8.11 13.48
C VAL A 38 8.49 7.45 14.87
N LYS A 39 8.24 8.24 15.93
CA LYS A 39 8.18 7.78 17.32
C LYS A 39 6.99 8.44 18.04
N LYS A 40 6.23 7.65 18.80
CA LYS A 40 5.14 8.13 19.65
C LYS A 40 5.71 8.74 20.93
N GLY A 41 5.16 9.86 21.38
CA GLY A 41 5.46 10.47 22.68
C GLY A 41 4.65 9.84 23.82
N GLU A 42 4.66 10.46 24.99
CA GLU A 42 3.90 10.00 26.16
C GLU A 42 2.38 10.11 25.98
N LYS A 43 1.93 11.22 25.38
CA LYS A 43 0.51 11.50 25.16
C LYS A 43 0.07 11.09 23.77
N ASP A 44 -1.16 10.63 23.70
CA ASP A 44 -1.88 10.35 22.48
C ASP A 44 -2.36 11.64 21.81
N ILE A 45 -2.35 11.64 20.47
CA ILE A 45 -2.80 12.74 19.62
C ILE A 45 -4.13 12.35 18.98
N PRO A 46 -5.22 13.09 19.26
CA PRO A 46 -6.54 12.76 18.76
C PRO A 46 -6.58 12.74 17.24
N GLY A 47 -7.17 11.67 16.69
CA GLY A 47 -7.35 11.47 15.25
C GLY A 47 -6.11 10.98 14.49
N LEU A 48 -4.94 10.88 15.15
CA LEU A 48 -3.72 10.35 14.53
C LEU A 48 -3.26 9.05 15.17
N THR A 49 -3.07 9.04 16.50
CA THR A 49 -2.54 7.86 17.20
C THR A 49 -3.63 7.00 17.85
N ASP A 50 -4.81 7.58 18.07
CA ASP A 50 -5.92 6.92 18.79
C ASP A 50 -6.60 5.82 17.96
N THR A 51 -6.66 6.01 16.63
CA THR A 51 -7.38 5.12 15.73
C THR A 51 -6.41 4.37 14.83
N THR A 52 -6.50 3.04 14.82
CA THR A 52 -5.73 2.21 13.88
C THR A 52 -6.57 1.84 12.67
N VAL A 53 -6.15 2.27 11.48
CA VAL A 53 -6.79 1.87 10.22
C VAL A 53 -6.10 0.60 9.68
N PRO A 54 -6.80 -0.55 9.56
CA PRO A 54 -6.20 -1.77 9.09
C PRO A 54 -5.86 -1.69 7.59
N ARG A 55 -4.83 -2.45 7.17
CA ARG A 55 -4.47 -2.56 5.76
C ARG A 55 -5.60 -3.27 4.99
N ARG A 56 -6.11 -2.60 3.96
CA ARG A 56 -7.26 -3.07 3.17
C ARG A 56 -7.00 -4.37 2.38
N LEU A 57 -5.77 -4.60 1.93
CA LEU A 57 -5.41 -5.71 1.06
C LEU A 57 -4.31 -6.57 1.67
N GLY A 58 -4.52 -7.87 1.65
CA GLY A 58 -3.51 -8.86 1.98
C GLY A 58 -2.52 -9.13 0.83
N PRO A 59 -1.48 -9.95 1.09
CA PRO A 59 -0.53 -10.37 0.08
C PRO A 59 -1.16 -11.24 -1.01
N LYS A 60 -0.79 -11.01 -2.28
CA LYS A 60 -1.28 -11.77 -3.45
C LYS A 60 -0.33 -12.88 -3.92
N ARG A 61 0.98 -12.73 -3.69
CA ARG A 61 2.01 -13.66 -4.17
C ARG A 61 2.23 -14.76 -3.14
N ALA A 62 2.34 -16.01 -3.57
CA ALA A 62 2.46 -17.18 -2.69
C ALA A 62 3.57 -17.01 -1.63
N SER A 63 4.77 -16.58 -2.05
CA SER A 63 5.90 -16.35 -1.14
C SER A 63 5.67 -15.26 -0.09
N ARG A 64 4.84 -14.25 -0.38
CA ARG A 64 4.50 -13.19 0.59
C ARG A 64 3.43 -13.63 1.58
N ILE A 65 2.53 -14.51 1.18
CA ILE A 65 1.54 -15.11 2.08
C ILE A 65 2.25 -16.00 3.08
N ARG A 66 3.15 -16.89 2.61
CA ARG A 66 3.99 -17.72 3.49
C ARG A 66 4.77 -16.91 4.51
N LYS A 67 5.45 -15.84 4.07
CA LYS A 67 6.22 -14.96 4.97
C LYS A 67 5.36 -14.25 6.01
N LEU A 68 4.12 -13.88 5.68
CA LEU A 68 3.24 -13.16 6.61
C LEU A 68 2.74 -14.07 7.73
N LEU A 69 2.44 -15.32 7.38
CA LEU A 69 1.84 -16.31 8.29
C LEU A 69 2.85 -17.35 8.81
N ASN A 70 4.14 -17.16 8.53
CA ASN A 70 5.23 -18.08 8.88
C ASN A 70 4.99 -19.54 8.44
N LEU A 71 4.42 -19.73 7.24
CA LEU A 71 4.15 -21.05 6.67
C LEU A 71 5.42 -21.68 6.09
N SER A 72 5.49 -23.01 6.12
CA SER A 72 6.54 -23.79 5.47
C SER A 72 6.30 -23.91 3.96
N LYS A 73 7.17 -24.64 3.25
CA LYS A 73 7.04 -24.84 1.80
C LYS A 73 5.94 -25.84 1.47
N GLU A 74 5.72 -26.78 2.37
CA GLU A 74 4.79 -27.91 2.31
C GLU A 74 3.34 -27.45 2.49
N ASP A 75 3.13 -26.35 3.22
CA ASP A 75 1.81 -25.79 3.46
C ASP A 75 1.12 -25.28 2.18
N ASP A 76 -0.15 -25.65 2.03
CA ASP A 76 -1.01 -25.13 0.97
C ASP A 76 -1.42 -23.67 1.26
N VAL A 77 -0.87 -22.77 0.47
CA VAL A 77 -1.09 -21.32 0.59
C VAL A 77 -2.54 -20.92 0.26
N CYS A 78 -3.30 -21.76 -0.45
CA CYS A 78 -4.66 -21.44 -0.89
C CYS A 78 -5.64 -21.24 0.26
N GLN A 79 -5.46 -22.00 1.34
CA GLN A 79 -6.32 -21.96 2.53
C GLN A 79 -6.11 -20.69 3.36
N TYR A 80 -4.92 -20.10 3.28
CA TYR A 80 -4.47 -19.01 4.14
C TYR A 80 -4.60 -17.61 3.51
N VAL A 81 -5.26 -17.51 2.35
CA VAL A 81 -5.46 -16.21 1.68
C VAL A 81 -6.46 -15.37 2.47
N VAL A 82 -6.05 -14.16 2.87
CA VAL A 82 -6.94 -13.18 3.49
C VAL A 82 -8.09 -12.83 2.53
N GLN A 83 -9.30 -13.20 2.93
CA GLN A 83 -10.52 -12.89 2.20
C GLN A 83 -11.10 -11.56 2.66
N LYS A 84 -11.60 -10.77 1.70
CA LYS A 84 -12.27 -9.52 2.01
C LYS A 84 -13.79 -9.74 2.08
N PRO A 85 -14.46 -9.47 3.22
CA PRO A 85 -15.91 -9.42 3.27
C PRO A 85 -16.44 -8.21 2.49
N LEU A 86 -17.50 -8.42 1.72
CA LEU A 86 -18.21 -7.41 0.95
C LEU A 86 -19.68 -7.43 1.38
N ASN A 87 -20.02 -6.49 2.26
CA ASN A 87 -21.37 -6.24 2.70
C ASN A 87 -21.83 -4.98 1.97
N LYS A 88 -22.76 -5.12 1.04
CA LYS A 88 -23.36 -4.00 0.30
C LYS A 88 -24.87 -4.10 0.46
N ASP A 89 -25.52 -2.98 0.75
CA ASP A 89 -26.96 -2.92 0.95
C ASP A 89 -27.72 -3.48 -0.26
N GLY A 90 -28.73 -4.30 0.01
CA GLY A 90 -29.52 -5.01 -1.01
C GLY A 90 -28.80 -6.16 -1.72
N LYS A 91 -27.59 -6.55 -1.30
CA LYS A 91 -26.88 -7.72 -1.84
C LYS A 91 -26.49 -8.68 -0.72
N LYS A 92 -26.60 -9.98 -1.00
CA LYS A 92 -26.13 -11.03 -0.08
C LYS A 92 -24.64 -10.77 0.28
N PRO A 93 -24.28 -10.89 1.58
CA PRO A 93 -22.90 -10.86 2.01
C PRO A 93 -22.06 -11.86 1.21
N ARG A 94 -20.91 -11.41 0.69
CA ARG A 94 -19.99 -12.26 -0.07
C ARG A 94 -18.56 -11.99 0.34
N THR A 95 -17.71 -13.00 0.29
CA THR A 95 -16.26 -12.82 0.44
C THR A 95 -15.58 -12.83 -0.93
N LYS A 96 -14.47 -12.11 -1.05
CA LYS A 96 -13.61 -12.17 -2.24
C LYS A 96 -12.16 -12.41 -1.84
N ALA A 97 -11.54 -13.39 -2.48
CA ALA A 97 -10.11 -13.67 -2.39
C ALA A 97 -9.38 -13.21 -3.67
N PRO A 98 -8.14 -12.70 -3.58
CA PRO A 98 -7.31 -12.48 -4.74
C PRO A 98 -6.83 -13.81 -5.36
N LYS A 99 -6.79 -13.89 -6.70
CA LYS A 99 -6.08 -14.98 -7.39
C LYS A 99 -4.59 -14.95 -6.99
N ILE A 100 -4.09 -16.06 -6.45
CA ILE A 100 -2.70 -16.18 -6.01
C ILE A 100 -1.77 -16.16 -7.23
N GLN A 101 -0.67 -15.42 -7.12
CA GLN A 101 0.36 -15.39 -8.16
C GLN A 101 1.60 -16.19 -7.75
N ARG A 102 2.24 -16.84 -8.73
CA ARG A 102 3.44 -17.68 -8.57
C ARG A 102 3.20 -18.86 -7.60
N LEU A 103 1.99 -19.43 -7.67
CA LEU A 103 1.68 -20.73 -7.10
C LEU A 103 2.04 -21.80 -8.14
N VAL A 104 2.63 -22.91 -7.71
CA VAL A 104 2.84 -24.08 -8.58
C VAL A 104 1.50 -24.79 -8.70
N THR A 105 0.98 -24.90 -9.91
CA THR A 105 -0.24 -25.66 -10.23
C THR A 105 0.14 -26.89 -11.06
N PRO A 106 -0.60 -28.02 -10.95
CA PRO A 106 -0.48 -29.14 -11.89
C PRO A 106 -0.61 -28.70 -13.35
#